data_AF-A0A1Y1L0R1-F1
#
_entry.id   AF-A0A1Y1L0R1-F1
#
_cell.length_a   1.000
_cell.length_b   1.000
_cell.length_c   1.000
_cell.angle_alpha   90.00
_cell.angle_beta   90.00
_cell.angle_gamma   90.00
#
_symmetry.space_group_name_H-M   'P 1'
#
loop_
_entity.id
_entity.type
_entity.pdbx_description
1 polymer ?
#
loop_
_entity_poly.entity_id
_entity_poly.type
_entity_poly.pdbx_seq_one_letter_code
_entity_poly.pdbx_strand_id
1 'polypeptide(L)'
;MDWVEQLKTTSIYGVDNMTCYQPPYQGKPIIPIAEFKKNVRTMCPERCSCTMSDVVRDPHNFELEPIIEVNCSNKNFLEFPPTLPNKTKTLALDKNQIRSLMPLVTNPLYKDVQDLDLDNNFIDSIEDLEGSYWFSHFRVLSLRNNQLVQVPTYALDNALQQNPNMPEAVRLFLGENPWKCDCSFIPSFQDLLRKYQSQVEDIADVKCSPPESDKKSPAMIITLSRSAVCRLPNDYAVNALDMVNGILASLIILILGKLAYDYYHFKRTGRLPWIVTKIP
;
A
#
# COMPACT_ATOMS: atom_id res chain seq x y z
N MET A 1 -27.98 -3.89 -31.96
CA MET A 1 -28.42 -4.98 -31.05
C MET A 1 -29.71 -4.62 -30.34
N ASP A 2 -30.16 -3.36 -30.41
CA ASP A 2 -31.44 -2.88 -29.87
C ASP A 2 -32.66 -3.70 -30.34
N TRP A 3 -32.58 -4.35 -31.51
CA TRP A 3 -33.60 -5.27 -32.02
C TRP A 3 -33.77 -6.57 -31.19
N VAL A 4 -32.73 -7.02 -30.48
CA VAL A 4 -32.76 -8.28 -29.68
C VAL A 4 -33.72 -8.17 -28.50
N GLU A 5 -33.91 -6.97 -27.95
CA GLU A 5 -34.88 -6.72 -26.88
C GLU A 5 -36.32 -6.94 -27.36
N GLN A 6 -36.60 -6.59 -28.62
CA GLN A 6 -37.91 -6.81 -29.24
C GLN A 6 -38.17 -8.31 -29.48
N LEU A 7 -37.12 -9.12 -29.68
CA LEU A 7 -37.25 -10.55 -29.95
C LEU A 7 -37.70 -11.37 -28.74
N LYS A 8 -37.25 -11.01 -27.53
CA LYS A 8 -37.69 -11.68 -26.28
C LYS A 8 -39.20 -11.56 -26.08
N THR A 9 -39.79 -10.44 -26.50
CA THR A 9 -41.24 -10.20 -26.43
C THR A 9 -42.04 -10.86 -27.56
N THR A 10 -41.41 -11.16 -28.71
CA THR A 10 -42.11 -11.71 -29.89
C THR A 10 -42.05 -13.22 -30.04
N SER A 11 -41.59 -13.98 -29.04
CA SER A 11 -41.58 -15.46 -29.05
C SER A 11 -41.00 -16.05 -30.36
N ILE A 12 -39.86 -15.53 -30.79
CA ILE A 12 -39.20 -16.04 -32.00
C ILE A 12 -38.52 -17.35 -31.64
N TYR A 13 -39.06 -18.45 -32.16
CA TYR A 13 -38.48 -19.78 -32.02
C TYR A 13 -37.03 -19.78 -32.52
N GLY A 14 -36.09 -20.18 -31.65
CA GLY A 14 -34.69 -20.39 -32.01
C GLY A 14 -33.71 -19.26 -31.64
N VAL A 15 -34.16 -18.15 -31.04
CA VAL A 15 -33.25 -17.08 -30.57
C VAL A 15 -32.28 -17.61 -29.51
N ASP A 16 -32.71 -18.55 -28.67
CA ASP A 16 -31.87 -19.18 -27.63
C ASP A 16 -30.68 -19.96 -28.22
N ASN A 17 -30.78 -20.40 -29.47
CA ASN A 17 -29.71 -21.13 -30.16
C ASN A 17 -28.81 -20.21 -31.01
N MET A 18 -29.10 -18.91 -31.08
CA MET A 18 -28.30 -17.98 -31.87
C MET A 18 -27.02 -17.59 -31.15
N THR A 19 -25.91 -17.60 -31.88
CA THR A 19 -24.59 -17.19 -31.38
C THR A 19 -24.03 -16.03 -32.19
N CYS A 20 -23.18 -15.23 -31.56
CA CYS A 20 -22.49 -14.14 -32.23
C CYS A 20 -21.47 -14.71 -33.22
N TYR A 21 -21.41 -14.13 -34.42
CA TYR A 21 -20.47 -14.55 -35.46
C TYR A 21 -19.14 -13.79 -35.41
N GLN A 22 -19.17 -12.53 -34.96
CA GLN A 22 -18.01 -11.64 -35.01
C GLN A 22 -17.18 -11.67 -33.70
N PRO A 23 -15.84 -11.62 -33.79
CA PRO A 23 -14.98 -11.30 -32.66
C PRO A 23 -15.36 -9.95 -32.01
N PRO A 24 -15.17 -9.77 -30.69
CA PRO A 24 -14.59 -10.73 -29.74
C PRO A 24 -15.59 -11.80 -29.23
N TYR A 25 -16.87 -11.75 -29.61
CA TYR A 25 -17.90 -12.60 -29.03
C TYR A 25 -18.21 -13.88 -29.83
N GLN A 26 -17.34 -14.28 -30.76
CA GLN A 26 -17.62 -15.38 -31.68
C GLN A 26 -17.98 -16.67 -30.93
N GLY A 27 -19.10 -17.30 -31.30
CA GLY A 27 -19.62 -18.52 -30.69
C GLY A 27 -20.31 -18.33 -29.33
N LYS A 28 -20.40 -17.09 -28.81
CA LYS A 28 -21.12 -16.79 -27.56
C LYS A 28 -22.62 -16.60 -27.83
N PRO A 29 -23.53 -17.04 -26.94
CA PRO A 29 -24.97 -16.86 -27.11
C PRO A 29 -25.37 -15.38 -27.23
N ILE A 30 -26.29 -15.03 -28.14
CA ILE A 30 -26.65 -13.63 -28.41
C ILE A 30 -27.32 -12.95 -27.22
N ILE A 31 -28.17 -13.66 -26.46
CA ILE A 31 -28.97 -13.06 -25.38
C ILE A 31 -28.10 -12.46 -24.27
N PRO A 32 -27.17 -13.21 -23.61
CA PRO A 32 -26.30 -12.64 -22.58
C PRO A 32 -25.43 -11.49 -23.11
N ILE A 33 -24.92 -11.61 -24.34
CA ILE A 33 -24.12 -10.56 -24.97
C ILE A 33 -24.94 -9.28 -25.18
N ALA A 34 -26.20 -9.40 -25.59
CA ALA A 34 -27.10 -8.26 -25.74
C ALA A 34 -27.41 -7.62 -24.37
N GLU A 35 -27.62 -8.41 -23.32
CA GLU A 35 -27.84 -7.93 -21.95
C GLU A 35 -26.62 -7.19 -21.39
N PHE A 36 -25.42 -7.74 -21.57
CA PHE A 36 -24.18 -7.06 -21.18
C PHE A 36 -23.99 -5.75 -21.94
N LYS A 37 -24.21 -5.74 -23.27
CA LYS A 37 -24.15 -4.51 -24.08
C LYS A 37 -25.17 -3.47 -23.62
N LYS A 38 -26.38 -3.90 -23.25
CA LYS A 38 -27.40 -3.01 -22.68
C LYS A 38 -26.91 -2.41 -21.37
N ASN A 39 -26.44 -3.24 -20.43
CA ASN A 39 -25.93 -2.78 -19.14
C ASN A 39 -24.80 -1.76 -19.32
N VAL A 40 -23.83 -2.05 -20.19
CA VAL A 40 -22.74 -1.12 -20.51
C VAL A 40 -23.29 0.20 -21.04
N ARG A 41 -24.27 0.17 -21.95
CA ARG A 41 -24.86 1.39 -22.51
C ARG A 41 -25.66 2.21 -21.48
N THR A 42 -26.39 1.56 -20.59
CA THR A 42 -27.31 2.24 -19.65
C THR A 42 -26.65 2.68 -18.35
N MET A 43 -25.63 1.97 -17.90
CA MET A 43 -24.94 2.22 -16.62
C MET A 43 -23.62 3.00 -16.79
N CYS A 44 -23.17 3.23 -18.02
CA CYS A 44 -21.95 4.00 -18.26
C CYS A 44 -22.12 5.42 -17.69
N PRO A 45 -21.20 5.89 -16.82
CA PRO A 45 -21.28 7.24 -16.31
C PRO A 45 -21.24 8.29 -17.42
N GLU A 46 -21.96 9.40 -17.20
CA GLU A 46 -21.88 10.54 -18.11
C GLU A 46 -20.42 11.01 -18.27
N ARG A 47 -20.05 11.36 -19.50
CA ARG A 47 -18.69 11.83 -19.89
C ARG A 47 -17.60 10.76 -19.88
N CYS A 48 -17.88 9.53 -19.44
CA CYS A 48 -16.97 8.40 -19.53
C CYS A 48 -17.17 7.60 -20.82
N SER A 49 -16.17 6.79 -21.17
CA SER A 49 -16.23 5.82 -22.25
C SER A 49 -16.20 4.42 -21.66
N CYS A 50 -17.21 3.60 -21.97
CA CYS A 50 -17.32 2.24 -21.47
C CYS A 50 -17.27 1.24 -22.63
N THR A 51 -16.44 0.21 -22.51
CA THR A 51 -16.25 -0.81 -23.55
C THR A 51 -16.29 -2.20 -22.94
N MET A 52 -16.92 -3.13 -23.63
CA MET A 52 -16.88 -4.56 -23.30
C MET A 52 -15.84 -5.23 -24.20
N SER A 53 -14.61 -5.39 -23.71
CA SER A 53 -13.48 -5.86 -24.52
C SER A 53 -13.55 -7.36 -24.81
N ASP A 54 -14.07 -8.17 -23.89
CA ASP A 54 -14.25 -9.61 -24.07
C ASP A 54 -15.38 -10.17 -23.20
N VAL A 55 -15.76 -11.42 -23.41
CA VAL A 55 -16.67 -12.20 -22.55
C VAL A 55 -16.09 -13.58 -22.31
N VAL A 56 -15.60 -13.80 -21.09
CA VAL A 56 -14.96 -15.05 -20.66
C VAL A 56 -15.98 -15.98 -20.01
N ARG A 57 -15.56 -17.22 -19.72
CA ARG A 57 -16.32 -18.13 -18.86
C ARG A 57 -15.63 -18.19 -17.52
N ASP A 58 -16.40 -18.04 -16.45
CA ASP A 58 -15.91 -18.25 -15.10
C ASP A 58 -15.42 -19.71 -14.94
N PRO A 59 -14.23 -19.94 -14.38
CA PRO A 59 -13.64 -21.28 -14.28
C PRO A 59 -14.34 -22.20 -13.28
N HIS A 60 -15.13 -21.66 -12.36
CA HIS A 60 -15.80 -22.41 -11.30
C HIS A 60 -17.24 -22.79 -11.66
N ASN A 61 -18.01 -21.88 -12.27
CA ASN A 61 -19.42 -22.12 -12.57
C ASN A 61 -19.75 -22.12 -14.09
N PHE A 62 -18.77 -21.85 -14.96
CA PHE A 62 -18.90 -21.79 -16.42
C PHE A 62 -19.87 -20.71 -16.96
N GLU A 63 -20.34 -19.82 -16.10
CA GLU A 63 -21.16 -18.67 -16.47
C GLU A 63 -20.35 -17.67 -17.31
N LEU A 64 -21.04 -16.93 -18.16
CA LEU A 64 -20.41 -15.91 -19.00
C LEU A 64 -20.18 -14.64 -18.17
N GLU A 65 -18.94 -14.17 -18.10
CA GLU A 65 -18.59 -12.90 -17.47
C GLU A 65 -18.03 -11.91 -18.50
N PRO A 66 -18.57 -10.69 -18.59
CA PRO A 66 -18.02 -9.67 -19.45
C PRO A 66 -16.78 -9.04 -18.81
N ILE A 67 -15.77 -8.76 -19.64
CA ILE A 67 -14.65 -7.90 -19.29
C ILE A 67 -15.00 -6.49 -19.74
N ILE A 68 -15.29 -5.63 -18.75
CA ILE A 68 -15.70 -4.25 -19.00
C ILE A 68 -14.62 -3.30 -18.50
N GLU A 69 -14.27 -2.36 -19.38
CA GLU A 69 -13.29 -1.31 -19.16
C GLU A 69 -14.02 0.04 -19.22
N VAL A 70 -13.79 0.87 -18.21
CA VAL A 70 -14.40 2.20 -18.08
C VAL A 70 -13.31 3.24 -17.99
N ASN A 71 -13.29 4.16 -18.95
CA ASN A 71 -12.37 5.29 -18.98
C ASN A 71 -13.12 6.59 -18.63
N CYS A 72 -12.76 7.14 -17.48
CA CYS A 72 -13.25 8.41 -16.93
C CYS A 72 -12.09 9.41 -16.75
N SER A 73 -11.01 9.25 -17.51
CA SER A 73 -9.79 10.06 -17.42
C SER A 73 -10.03 11.52 -17.83
N ASN A 74 -9.47 12.47 -17.09
CA ASN A 74 -9.52 13.91 -17.42
C ASN A 74 -10.95 14.45 -17.63
N LYS A 75 -11.86 14.16 -16.68
CA LYS A 75 -13.27 14.58 -16.73
C LYS A 75 -13.65 15.55 -15.62
N ASN A 76 -12.68 16.01 -14.83
CA ASN A 76 -12.86 16.89 -13.66
C ASN A 76 -13.74 16.26 -12.58
N PHE A 77 -13.66 14.95 -12.38
CA PHE A 77 -14.35 14.29 -11.27
C PHE A 77 -13.75 14.71 -9.93
N LEU A 78 -14.60 15.10 -8.97
CA LEU A 78 -14.21 15.35 -7.58
C LEU A 78 -14.35 14.08 -6.72
N GLU A 79 -15.19 13.15 -7.15
CA GLU A 79 -15.54 11.90 -6.49
C GLU A 79 -15.72 10.81 -7.55
N PHE A 80 -15.81 9.56 -7.11
CA PHE A 80 -16.08 8.45 -8.01
C PHE A 80 -17.46 8.60 -8.70
N PRO A 81 -17.60 8.18 -9.97
CA PRO A 81 -18.87 8.33 -10.70
C PRO A 81 -19.99 7.47 -10.09
N PRO A 82 -21.21 8.01 -9.87
CA PRO A 82 -22.25 7.34 -9.09
C PRO A 82 -22.81 6.07 -9.72
N THR A 83 -22.61 5.89 -11.02
CA THR A 83 -23.04 4.71 -11.78
C THR A 83 -21.83 4.06 -12.44
N LEU A 84 -21.85 2.73 -12.51
CA LEU A 84 -20.84 1.94 -13.21
C LEU A 84 -21.52 0.72 -13.83
N PRO A 85 -21.14 0.28 -15.04
CA PRO A 85 -21.56 -1.02 -15.55
C PRO A 85 -21.23 -2.14 -14.55
N ASN A 86 -22.13 -3.09 -14.42
CA ASN A 86 -21.93 -4.23 -13.53
C ASN A 86 -20.75 -5.05 -14.04
N LYS A 87 -19.96 -5.66 -13.13
CA LYS A 87 -18.78 -6.47 -13.49
C LYS A 87 -17.67 -5.68 -14.21
N THR A 88 -17.60 -4.36 -13.99
CA THR A 88 -16.44 -3.55 -14.45
C THR A 88 -15.16 -4.08 -13.82
N LYS A 89 -14.18 -4.44 -14.66
CA LYS A 89 -12.88 -4.98 -14.21
C LYS A 89 -11.79 -3.92 -14.20
N THR A 90 -11.84 -2.96 -15.13
CA THR A 90 -10.84 -1.90 -15.26
C THR A 90 -11.52 -0.54 -15.21
N LEU A 91 -11.01 0.34 -14.36
CA LEU A 91 -11.51 1.70 -14.17
C LEU A 91 -10.33 2.69 -14.20
N ALA A 92 -10.33 3.57 -15.21
CA ALA A 92 -9.38 4.67 -15.29
C ALA A 92 -10.04 5.96 -14.82
N LEU A 93 -9.51 6.54 -13.75
CA LEU A 93 -9.94 7.80 -13.14
C LEU A 93 -8.76 8.80 -13.04
N ASP A 94 -7.71 8.62 -13.85
CA ASP A 94 -6.54 9.49 -13.85
C ASP A 94 -6.87 10.93 -14.27
N LYS A 95 -6.05 11.88 -13.79
CA LYS A 95 -6.13 13.32 -14.11
C LYS A 95 -7.49 13.93 -13.74
N ASN A 96 -8.00 13.55 -12.58
CA ASN A 96 -9.19 14.13 -11.99
C ASN A 96 -8.80 14.87 -10.70
N GLN A 97 -9.77 15.14 -9.82
CA GLN A 97 -9.58 15.87 -8.57
C GLN A 97 -10.10 15.08 -7.37
N ILE A 98 -10.03 13.75 -7.47
CA ILE A 98 -10.54 12.82 -6.46
C ILE A 98 -9.65 12.88 -5.22
N ARG A 99 -10.28 12.84 -4.03
CA ARG A 99 -9.58 12.84 -2.74
C ARG A 99 -9.83 11.58 -1.91
N SER A 100 -11.07 11.08 -1.90
CA SER A 100 -11.47 9.95 -1.05
C SER A 100 -11.60 8.65 -1.85
N LEU A 101 -11.16 7.56 -1.24
CA LEU A 101 -11.29 6.19 -1.75
C LEU A 101 -12.46 5.42 -1.13
N MET A 102 -13.24 6.05 -0.25
CA MET A 102 -14.37 5.45 0.46
C MET A 102 -15.40 4.74 -0.44
N PRO A 103 -15.66 5.18 -1.69
CA PRO A 103 -16.55 4.45 -2.60
C PRO A 103 -16.13 3.00 -2.87
N LEU A 104 -14.83 2.68 -2.84
CA LEU A 104 -14.33 1.31 -3.01
C LEU A 104 -14.77 0.37 -1.89
N VAL A 105 -15.11 0.93 -0.72
CA VAL A 105 -15.56 0.19 0.46
C VAL A 105 -17.08 0.18 0.57
N THR A 106 -17.71 1.33 0.31
CA THR A 106 -19.13 1.55 0.60
C THR A 106 -20.04 1.21 -0.58
N ASN A 107 -19.56 1.33 -1.81
CA ASN A 107 -20.38 1.14 -2.99
C ASN A 107 -20.07 -0.24 -3.64
N PRO A 108 -21.05 -1.17 -3.64
CA PRO A 108 -20.84 -2.52 -4.17
C PRO A 108 -20.53 -2.56 -5.66
N LEU A 109 -20.79 -1.48 -6.42
CA LEU A 109 -20.49 -1.39 -7.85
C LEU A 109 -18.98 -1.50 -8.15
N TYR A 110 -18.11 -1.09 -7.22
CA TYR A 110 -16.67 -1.16 -7.41
C TYR A 110 -16.05 -2.47 -6.93
N LYS A 111 -16.83 -3.36 -6.32
CA LYS A 111 -16.34 -4.61 -5.74
C LYS A 111 -15.56 -5.48 -6.75
N ASP A 112 -16.01 -5.48 -8.00
CA ASP A 112 -15.42 -6.30 -9.07
C ASP A 112 -14.27 -5.61 -9.82
N VAL A 113 -13.98 -4.33 -9.51
CA VAL A 113 -12.89 -3.57 -10.13
C VAL A 113 -11.57 -4.13 -9.64
N GLN A 114 -10.76 -4.64 -10.56
CA GLN A 114 -9.46 -5.22 -10.28
C GLN A 114 -8.32 -4.27 -10.67
N ASP A 115 -8.48 -3.54 -11.77
CA ASP A 115 -7.48 -2.58 -12.23
C ASP A 115 -8.03 -1.16 -12.04
N LEU A 116 -7.37 -0.39 -11.17
CA LEU A 116 -7.76 0.96 -10.84
C LEU A 116 -6.58 1.91 -11.05
N ASP A 117 -6.76 2.85 -11.98
CA ASP A 117 -5.83 3.94 -12.23
C ASP A 117 -6.38 5.24 -11.63
N LEU A 118 -5.70 5.77 -10.63
CA LEU A 118 -6.03 7.01 -9.92
C LEU A 118 -4.88 8.02 -10.01
N ASP A 119 -4.00 7.90 -11.00
CA ASP A 119 -2.87 8.80 -11.15
C ASP A 119 -3.30 10.26 -11.31
N ASN A 120 -2.48 11.20 -10.84
CA ASN A 120 -2.74 12.63 -10.98
C ASN A 120 -4.09 13.06 -10.38
N ASN A 121 -4.36 12.65 -9.14
CA ASN A 121 -5.50 13.09 -8.33
C ASN A 121 -5.00 13.80 -7.05
N PHE A 122 -5.88 14.00 -6.08
CA PHE A 122 -5.57 14.66 -4.80
C PHE A 122 -5.77 13.72 -3.61
N ILE A 123 -5.51 12.43 -3.78
CA ILE A 123 -5.66 11.43 -2.72
C ILE A 123 -4.52 11.59 -1.72
N ASP A 124 -4.84 11.78 -0.45
CA ASP A 124 -3.89 12.02 0.63
C ASP A 124 -3.79 10.87 1.65
N SER A 125 -4.76 9.94 1.64
CA SER A 125 -4.79 8.76 2.49
C SER A 125 -5.41 7.55 1.79
N ILE A 126 -4.96 6.36 2.19
CA ILE A 126 -5.57 5.06 1.85
C ILE A 126 -6.10 4.32 3.07
N GLU A 127 -6.14 4.97 4.24
CA GLU A 127 -6.54 4.35 5.52
C GLU A 127 -7.99 3.84 5.48
N ASP A 128 -8.88 4.52 4.75
CA ASP A 128 -10.27 4.10 4.54
C ASP A 128 -10.39 2.67 3.96
N LEU A 129 -9.35 2.19 3.27
CA LEU A 129 -9.34 0.87 2.65
C LEU A 129 -8.98 -0.26 3.61
N GLU A 130 -8.50 0.04 4.82
CA GLU A 130 -8.07 -0.97 5.80
C GLU A 130 -9.19 -1.98 6.10
N GLY A 131 -8.87 -3.27 5.96
CA GLY A 131 -9.82 -4.36 6.19
C GLY A 131 -10.94 -4.50 5.17
N SER A 132 -10.98 -3.66 4.13
CA SER A 132 -12.00 -3.76 3.08
C SER A 132 -11.75 -4.96 2.15
N TYR A 133 -12.83 -5.49 1.58
CA TYR A 133 -12.74 -6.55 0.58
C TYR A 133 -11.93 -6.11 -0.65
N TRP A 134 -12.16 -4.88 -1.13
CA TRP A 134 -11.50 -4.38 -2.33
C TRP A 134 -9.97 -4.32 -2.16
N PHE A 135 -9.50 -3.85 -0.99
CA PHE A 135 -8.08 -3.70 -0.72
C PHE A 135 -7.30 -5.02 -0.75
N SER A 136 -7.96 -6.15 -0.46
CA SER A 136 -7.37 -7.49 -0.56
C SER A 136 -7.66 -8.22 -1.88
N HIS A 137 -8.30 -7.60 -2.88
CA HIS A 137 -8.70 -8.27 -4.13
C HIS A 137 -8.32 -7.53 -5.41
N PHE A 138 -7.74 -6.33 -5.32
CA PHE A 138 -7.27 -5.61 -6.50
C PHE A 138 -6.12 -6.36 -7.21
N ARG A 139 -5.96 -6.11 -8.50
CA ARG A 139 -4.84 -6.60 -9.33
C ARG A 139 -3.88 -5.47 -9.67
N VAL A 140 -4.39 -4.33 -10.10
CA VAL A 140 -3.57 -3.14 -10.37
C VAL A 140 -4.12 -1.96 -9.60
N LEU A 141 -3.27 -1.29 -8.81
CA LEU A 141 -3.60 -0.02 -8.17
C LEU A 141 -2.48 0.98 -8.45
N SER A 142 -2.83 2.02 -9.20
CA SER A 142 -1.94 3.13 -9.51
C SER A 142 -2.38 4.39 -8.75
N LEU A 143 -1.48 4.93 -7.94
CA LEU A 143 -1.68 6.12 -7.11
C LEU A 143 -0.58 7.16 -7.38
N ARG A 144 0.03 7.18 -8.57
CA ARG A 144 1.15 8.08 -8.87
C ARG A 144 0.71 9.53 -8.87
N ASN A 145 1.63 10.42 -8.50
CA ASN A 145 1.40 11.86 -8.51
C ASN A 145 0.10 12.26 -7.77
N ASN A 146 -0.06 11.74 -6.55
CA ASN A 146 -1.12 12.09 -5.61
C ASN A 146 -0.51 12.86 -4.42
N GLN A 147 -1.25 13.00 -3.32
CA GLN A 147 -0.83 13.73 -2.12
C GLN A 147 -0.50 12.79 -0.96
N LEU A 148 -0.13 11.54 -1.24
CA LEU A 148 0.19 10.56 -0.20
C LEU A 148 1.49 10.94 0.51
N VAL A 149 1.37 11.20 1.82
CA VAL A 149 2.50 11.53 2.68
C VAL A 149 2.98 10.29 3.44
N GLN A 150 2.08 9.35 3.74
CA GLN A 150 2.36 8.09 4.40
C GLN A 150 1.29 7.05 4.00
N VAL A 151 1.57 5.78 4.26
CA VAL A 151 0.59 4.69 4.11
C VAL A 151 0.53 3.84 5.38
N PRO A 152 -0.63 3.26 5.72
CA PRO A 152 -0.74 2.29 6.81
C PRO A 152 -0.02 1.00 6.39
N THR A 153 1.29 0.91 6.66
CA THR A 153 2.16 -0.17 6.17
C THR A 153 1.66 -1.55 6.61
N TYR A 154 1.12 -1.67 7.82
CA TYR A 154 0.55 -2.92 8.32
C TYR A 154 -0.72 -3.33 7.58
N ALA A 155 -1.64 -2.39 7.34
CA ALA A 155 -2.87 -2.66 6.60
C ALA A 155 -2.57 -3.09 5.15
N LEU A 156 -1.66 -2.39 4.47
CA LEU A 156 -1.23 -2.72 3.11
C LEU A 156 -0.51 -4.09 3.05
N ASP A 157 0.36 -4.38 4.02
CA ASP A 157 1.02 -5.69 4.15
C ASP A 157 -0.01 -6.83 4.30
N ASN A 158 -0.98 -6.67 5.20
CA ASN A 158 -2.05 -7.64 5.40
C ASN A 158 -2.91 -7.84 4.14
N ALA A 159 -3.27 -6.74 3.49
CA ALA A 159 -4.09 -6.77 2.28
C ALA A 159 -3.38 -7.52 1.14
N LEU A 160 -2.08 -7.26 0.93
CA LEU A 160 -1.27 -7.94 -0.06
C LEU A 160 -1.07 -9.42 0.27
N GLN A 161 -0.80 -9.78 1.53
CA GLN A 161 -0.64 -11.19 1.92
C GLN A 161 -1.89 -12.04 1.64
N GLN A 162 -3.07 -11.45 1.77
CA GLN A 162 -4.35 -12.14 1.56
C GLN A 162 -4.82 -12.08 0.10
N ASN A 163 -4.12 -11.35 -0.76
CA ASN A 163 -4.60 -11.09 -2.11
C ASN A 163 -4.43 -12.31 -3.02
N PRO A 164 -5.53 -12.85 -3.60
CA PRO A 164 -5.46 -14.05 -4.44
C PRO A 164 -4.69 -13.83 -5.75
N ASN A 165 -4.44 -12.58 -6.15
CA ASN A 165 -3.67 -12.24 -7.35
C ASN A 165 -2.14 -12.26 -7.11
N MET A 166 -1.68 -12.47 -5.87
CA MET A 166 -0.25 -12.57 -5.55
C MET A 166 0.35 -13.92 -5.99
N PRO A 167 1.66 -13.96 -6.32
CA PRO A 167 2.57 -12.81 -6.45
C PRO A 167 2.63 -12.21 -7.86
N GLU A 168 2.06 -12.88 -8.87
CA GLU A 168 2.37 -12.64 -10.28
C GLU A 168 1.54 -11.51 -10.93
N ALA A 169 0.30 -11.30 -10.47
CA ALA A 169 -0.61 -10.38 -11.13
C ALA A 169 -0.74 -9.02 -10.43
N VAL A 170 -0.41 -8.93 -9.13
CA VAL A 170 -0.49 -7.68 -8.37
C VAL A 170 0.55 -6.68 -8.84
N ARG A 171 0.12 -5.46 -9.18
CA ARG A 171 0.98 -4.31 -9.50
C ARG A 171 0.56 -3.07 -8.72
N LEU A 172 1.53 -2.41 -8.12
CA LEU A 172 1.39 -1.18 -7.36
C LEU A 172 2.26 -0.09 -7.96
N PHE A 173 1.69 1.10 -8.05
CA PHE A 173 2.41 2.30 -8.44
C PHE A 173 2.23 3.40 -7.39
N LEU A 174 3.32 3.77 -6.74
CA LEU A 174 3.35 4.67 -5.57
C LEU A 174 4.29 5.87 -5.78
N GLY A 175 4.89 5.99 -6.95
CA GLY A 175 5.86 7.03 -7.29
C GLY A 175 5.24 8.42 -7.31
N GLU A 176 6.12 9.42 -7.31
CA GLU A 176 5.74 10.85 -7.45
C GLU A 176 4.78 11.38 -6.37
N ASN A 177 4.75 10.73 -5.20
CA ASN A 177 4.00 11.21 -4.04
C ASN A 177 4.93 11.94 -3.04
N PRO A 178 4.41 12.91 -2.25
CA PRO A 178 5.19 13.68 -1.29
C PRO A 178 5.48 12.88 0.00
N TRP A 179 6.15 11.74 -0.12
CA TRP A 179 6.41 10.83 0.99
C TRP A 179 7.20 11.50 2.12
N LYS A 180 6.66 11.39 3.34
CA LYS A 180 7.31 11.81 4.58
C LYS A 180 8.54 10.95 4.85
N CYS A 181 9.67 11.58 5.15
CA CYS A 181 10.88 10.87 5.50
C CYS A 181 11.34 11.15 6.92
N ASP A 182 10.62 10.57 7.89
CA ASP A 182 10.98 10.61 9.31
C ASP A 182 11.31 9.21 9.87
N CYS A 183 11.80 9.20 11.11
CA CYS A 183 12.22 7.97 11.76
C CYS A 183 11.04 7.06 12.18
N SER A 184 9.83 7.59 12.29
CA SER A 184 8.65 6.78 12.67
C SER A 184 8.07 5.96 11.52
N PHE A 185 8.10 6.50 10.30
CA PHE A 185 7.43 5.89 9.14
C PHE A 185 8.40 5.13 8.21
N ILE A 186 9.59 5.68 7.95
CA ILE A 186 10.48 5.13 6.93
C ILE A 186 10.93 3.70 7.22
N PRO A 187 11.26 3.28 8.46
CA PRO A 187 11.69 1.91 8.70
C PRO A 187 10.64 0.87 8.26
N SER A 188 9.37 1.06 8.64
CA SER A 188 8.30 0.12 8.27
C SER A 188 7.98 0.19 6.78
N PHE A 189 7.98 1.39 6.19
CA PHE A 189 7.70 1.54 4.76
C PHE A 189 8.82 0.96 3.89
N GLN A 190 10.08 1.13 4.27
CA GLN A 190 11.21 0.47 3.61
C GLN A 190 11.12 -1.05 3.67
N ASP A 191 10.76 -1.60 4.83
CA ASP A 191 10.63 -3.05 4.99
C ASP A 191 9.48 -3.59 4.12
N LEU A 192 8.37 -2.85 4.01
CA LEU A 192 7.29 -3.15 3.06
C LEU A 192 7.77 -3.12 1.60
N LEU A 193 8.44 -2.05 1.18
CA LEU A 193 8.94 -1.90 -0.20
C LEU A 193 9.95 -2.99 -0.58
N ARG A 194 10.80 -3.43 0.35
CA ARG A 194 11.73 -4.56 0.12
C ARG A 194 10.98 -5.88 0.01
N LYS A 195 9.95 -6.10 0.84
CA LYS A 195 9.14 -7.31 0.82
C LYS A 195 8.36 -7.46 -0.48
N TYR A 196 7.84 -6.37 -1.03
CA TYR A 196 7.02 -6.33 -2.24
C TYR A 196 7.72 -5.68 -3.44
N GLN A 197 9.06 -5.80 -3.50
CA GLN A 197 9.88 -5.13 -4.50
C GLN A 197 9.47 -5.47 -5.94
N SER A 198 8.99 -6.68 -6.21
CA SER A 198 8.56 -7.09 -7.56
C SER A 198 7.13 -6.67 -7.90
N GLN A 199 6.32 -6.24 -6.92
CA GLN A 199 4.96 -5.76 -7.14
C GLN A 199 4.90 -4.24 -7.25
N VAL A 200 5.84 -3.52 -6.63
CA VAL A 200 5.97 -2.07 -6.75
C VAL A 200 6.81 -1.76 -7.99
N GLU A 201 6.13 -1.57 -9.12
CA GLU A 201 6.75 -1.43 -10.44
C GLU A 201 7.57 -0.14 -10.58
N ASP A 202 7.14 0.94 -9.92
CA ASP A 202 7.77 2.27 -9.96
C ASP A 202 8.58 2.58 -8.69
N ILE A 203 9.15 1.56 -8.05
CA ILE A 203 9.90 1.69 -6.79
C ILE A 203 11.02 2.73 -6.83
N ALA A 204 11.60 2.96 -8.02
CA ALA A 204 12.64 3.97 -8.23
C ALA A 204 12.11 5.41 -8.06
N ASP A 205 10.80 5.65 -8.24
CA ASP A 205 10.15 6.95 -8.13
C ASP A 205 9.46 7.17 -6.78
N VAL A 206 9.52 6.18 -5.89
CA VAL A 206 9.15 6.29 -4.47
C VAL A 206 10.28 6.98 -3.71
N LYS A 207 10.23 8.31 -3.69
CA LYS A 207 11.28 9.19 -3.13
C LYS A 207 10.75 10.07 -2.01
N CYS A 208 11.64 10.48 -1.11
CA CYS A 208 11.32 11.47 -0.09
C CYS A 208 10.89 12.81 -0.69
N SER A 209 9.85 13.42 -0.12
CA SER A 209 9.60 14.83 -0.32
C SER A 209 10.73 15.65 0.32
N PRO A 210 11.43 16.53 -0.42
CA PRO A 210 12.45 17.38 0.16
C PRO A 210 11.79 18.37 1.14
N PRO A 211 12.34 18.57 2.36
CA PRO A 211 11.87 19.65 3.21
C PRO A 211 12.10 21.01 2.51
N GLU A 212 11.19 21.97 2.69
CA GLU A 212 11.22 23.29 2.03
C GLU A 212 12.58 24.02 2.15
N SER A 213 13.37 23.68 3.17
CA SER A 213 14.67 24.28 3.46
C SER A 213 15.87 23.67 2.73
N ASP A 214 15.75 22.50 2.08
CA ASP A 214 16.91 21.74 1.60
C ASP A 214 16.75 21.33 0.11
N LYS A 215 17.50 21.99 -0.79
CA LYS A 215 17.52 21.76 -2.25
C LYS A 215 18.18 20.44 -2.68
N LYS A 216 18.20 19.43 -1.82
CA LYS A 216 18.82 18.14 -2.15
C LYS A 216 17.90 17.34 -3.07
N SER A 217 18.51 16.63 -4.01
CA SER A 217 17.78 15.68 -4.86
C SER A 217 16.99 14.70 -3.98
N PRO A 218 15.73 14.42 -4.32
CA PRO A 218 14.88 13.55 -3.51
C PRO A 218 15.47 12.13 -3.48
N ALA A 219 15.73 11.63 -2.27
CA ALA A 219 16.36 10.33 -2.06
C ALA A 219 15.33 9.20 -2.21
N MET A 220 15.70 8.13 -2.94
CA MET A 220 14.85 6.94 -3.08
C MET A 220 14.73 6.23 -1.73
N ILE A 221 13.49 5.96 -1.30
CA ILE A 221 13.22 5.44 0.03
C ILE A 221 13.91 4.09 0.24
N ILE A 222 13.91 3.18 -0.74
CA ILE A 222 14.53 1.86 -0.59
C ILE A 222 16.06 1.91 -0.34
N THR A 223 16.74 2.94 -0.87
CA THR A 223 18.20 3.10 -0.76
C THR A 223 18.65 3.92 0.46
N LEU A 224 17.73 4.53 1.20
CA LEU A 224 18.07 5.33 2.37
C LEU A 224 18.73 4.47 3.45
N SER A 225 19.88 4.92 3.95
CA SER A 225 20.47 4.31 5.13
C SER A 225 19.60 4.61 6.36
N ARG A 226 19.44 3.62 7.23
CA ARG A 226 18.69 3.80 8.49
C ARG A 226 19.23 4.96 9.33
N SER A 227 20.55 5.19 9.30
CA SER A 227 21.23 6.30 9.99
C SER A 227 21.05 7.68 9.35
N ALA A 228 20.65 7.77 8.07
CA ALA A 228 20.37 9.05 7.42
C ALA A 228 19.02 9.64 7.86
N VAL A 229 18.05 8.79 8.19
CA VAL A 229 16.69 9.21 8.57
C VAL A 229 16.50 9.14 10.09
N CYS A 230 16.94 8.06 10.71
CA CYS A 230 16.95 7.90 12.16
C CYS A 230 18.31 8.32 12.71
N ARG A 231 18.51 9.63 12.90
CA ARG A 231 19.45 10.07 13.94
C ARG A 231 18.77 9.83 15.27
N LEU A 232 19.00 8.67 15.89
CA LEU A 232 18.75 8.57 17.32
C LEU A 232 19.56 9.69 17.99
N PRO A 233 19.00 10.43 18.97
CA PRO A 233 19.72 11.44 19.73
C PRO A 233 20.75 10.81 20.69
N ASN A 234 21.48 9.78 20.25
CA ASN A 234 22.38 8.98 21.07
C ASN A 234 23.86 9.09 20.68
N ASP A 235 24.24 9.94 19.72
CA ASP A 235 25.66 10.26 19.54
C ASP A 235 26.21 11.22 20.62
N TYR A 236 25.33 11.79 21.46
CA TYR A 236 25.73 12.53 22.67
C TYR A 236 25.32 11.83 23.98
N ALA A 237 24.60 10.70 23.90
CA ALA A 237 24.25 9.88 25.05
C ALA A 237 25.25 8.74 25.22
N VAL A 238 26.54 9.06 25.25
CA VAL A 238 27.47 8.27 26.05
C VAL A 238 27.01 8.49 27.49
N ASN A 239 26.19 7.57 27.96
CA ASN A 239 25.18 7.82 28.98
C ASN A 239 25.81 8.28 30.29
N ALA A 240 25.18 9.25 30.96
CA ALA A 240 25.47 9.55 32.36
C ALA A 240 25.46 8.28 33.23
N LEU A 241 24.66 7.27 32.86
CA LEU A 241 24.65 5.94 33.48
C LEU A 241 25.95 5.18 33.26
N ASP A 242 26.54 5.21 32.06
CA ASP A 242 27.83 4.56 31.76
C ASP A 242 28.99 5.29 32.45
N MET A 243 28.92 6.62 32.55
CA MET A 243 29.86 7.42 33.34
C MET A 243 29.75 7.10 34.83
N VAL A 244 28.52 7.00 35.38
CA VAL A 244 28.27 6.61 36.78
C VAL A 244 28.75 5.18 37.04
N ASN A 245 28.48 4.24 36.13
CA ASN A 245 28.97 2.86 36.22
C ASN A 245 30.50 2.79 36.18
N GLY A 246 31.16 3.62 35.35
CA GLY A 246 32.61 3.75 35.32
C GLY A 246 33.20 4.30 36.63
N ILE A 247 32.57 5.34 37.20
CA ILE A 247 32.99 5.91 38.50
C ILE A 247 32.82 4.88 39.62
N LEU A 248 31.69 4.17 39.66
CA LEU A 248 31.44 3.11 40.64
C LEU A 248 32.46 1.97 40.52
N ALA A 249 32.76 1.52 39.30
CA ALA A 249 33.78 0.50 39.06
C ALA A 249 35.18 0.95 39.54
N SER A 250 35.55 2.20 39.27
CA SER A 250 36.81 2.77 39.74
C SER A 250 36.89 2.81 41.27
N LEU A 251 35.82 3.25 41.95
CA LEU A 251 35.75 3.25 43.41
C LEU A 251 35.85 1.85 44.01
N ILE A 252 35.19 0.85 43.40
CA ILE A 252 35.28 -0.55 43.83
C ILE A 252 36.72 -1.05 43.72
N ILE A 253 37.41 -0.77 42.60
CA ILE A 253 38.81 -1.18 42.40
C ILE A 253 39.72 -0.51 43.46
N LEU A 254 39.50 0.76 43.76
CA LEU A 254 40.26 1.47 44.80
C LEU A 254 40.03 0.88 46.19
N ILE A 255 38.78 0.54 46.53
CA ILE A 255 38.45 -0.09 47.82
C ILE A 255 39.08 -1.48 47.91
N LEU A 256 38.96 -2.31 46.87
CA LEU A 256 39.58 -3.64 46.84
C LEU A 256 41.10 -3.57 46.88
N GLY A 257 41.70 -2.62 46.16
CA GLY A 257 43.14 -2.37 46.20
C GLY A 257 43.62 -1.93 47.57
N LYS A 258 42.88 -1.03 48.24
CA LYS A 258 43.18 -0.60 49.60
C LYS A 258 43.03 -1.74 50.61
N LEU A 259 41.98 -2.54 50.49
CA LEU A 259 41.76 -3.73 51.31
C LEU A 259 42.91 -4.74 51.15
N ALA A 260 43.32 -5.01 49.91
CA ALA A 260 44.43 -5.90 49.61
C ALA A 260 45.77 -5.37 50.16
N TYR A 261 46.01 -4.06 50.03
CA TYR A 261 47.18 -3.39 50.61
C TYR A 261 47.19 -3.51 52.14
N ASP A 262 46.07 -3.22 52.80
CA ASP A 262 45.96 -3.28 54.26
C ASP A 262 46.08 -4.71 54.77
N TYR A 263 45.48 -5.68 54.08
CA TYR A 263 45.65 -7.10 54.37
C TYR A 263 47.12 -7.54 54.25
N TYR A 264 47.79 -7.14 53.16
CA TYR A 264 49.21 -7.44 52.93
C TYR A 264 50.11 -6.81 54.00
N HIS A 265 49.89 -5.53 54.31
CA HIS A 265 50.64 -4.80 55.32
C HIS A 265 50.44 -5.41 56.72
N PHE A 266 49.21 -5.76 57.09
CA PHE A 266 48.91 -6.44 58.35
C PHE A 266 49.63 -7.78 58.43
N LYS A 267 49.60 -8.59 57.36
CA LYS A 267 50.29 -9.89 57.33
C LYS A 267 51.80 -9.78 57.47
N ARG A 268 52.42 -8.69 56.97
CA ARG A 268 53.87 -8.46 57.09
C ARG A 268 54.31 -7.83 58.41
N THR A 269 53.49 -6.95 59.00
CA THR A 269 53.90 -6.10 60.14
C THR A 269 53.18 -6.41 61.45
N GLY A 270 52.09 -7.17 61.42
CA GLY A 270 51.24 -7.49 62.58
C GLY A 270 50.44 -6.31 63.13
N ARG A 271 50.50 -5.12 62.50
CA ARG A 271 49.81 -3.90 62.95
C ARG A 271 48.55 -3.67 62.13
N LEU A 272 47.42 -3.51 62.81
CA LEU A 272 46.11 -3.25 62.21
C LEU A 272 46.11 -1.90 61.45
N PRO A 273 45.32 -1.77 60.37
CA PRO A 273 45.14 -0.50 59.68
C PRO A 273 44.56 0.56 60.63
N TRP A 274 45.01 1.81 60.48
CA TRP A 274 44.73 2.93 61.39
C TRP A 274 43.23 3.12 61.72
N ILE A 275 42.34 2.82 60.76
CA ILE A 275 40.91 2.99 60.95
C ILE A 275 40.35 2.06 62.03
N VAL A 276 40.88 0.85 62.18
CA VAL A 276 40.46 -0.13 63.20
C VAL A 276 40.95 0.28 64.59
N THR A 277 42.02 1.08 64.68
CA THR A 277 42.53 1.58 65.97
C THR A 277 41.72 2.76 66.53
N LYS A 278 40.77 3.28 65.76
CA LYS A 278 39.98 4.49 66.05
C LYS A 278 38.47 4.23 66.16
N ILE A 279 38.01 3.02 65.85
CA ILE A 279 36.61 2.61 66.04
C ILE A 279 36.48 2.17 67.52
N PRO A 280 35.57 2.78 68.31
CA PRO A 280 35.34 2.40 69.70
C PRO A 280 34.78 0.98 69.85
#